data_AF-A0A1M4T7F8-F1
#
_entry.id   AF-A0A1M4T7F8-F1
#
_cell.length_a   1.000
_cell.length_b   1.000
_cell.length_c   1.000
_cell.angle_alpha   90.00
_cell.angle_beta   90.00
_cell.angle_gamma   90.00
#
_symmetry.space_group_name_H-M   'P 1'
#
loop_
_entity.id
_entity.type
_entity.pdbx_description
1 polymer ?
#
loop_
_entity_poly.entity_id
_entity_poly.type
_entity_poly.pdbx_seq_one_letter_code
_entity_poly.pdbx_strand_id
1 'polypeptide(L)'
;MGLDNYTRPSGGRLVSRPRYVEQCIDCNEPLGINYISCRACYHAIENIWLQDWYSLLEKEDIEIGSKFEKLLAEVIWGEMDQHPWTIVDSALSHLYCKVCSNELGSQIRKCYECETVYNNIWGYDYEAMGQGMMMDHEHALRVGRWVLRFPHSHSKYSVVGWKFSIPLVLTGKLPSKIEAQQTMSWIKENFCL
;
A
#
# COMPACT_ATOMS: atom_id res chain seq x y z
N MET A 1 17.67 -31.09 -4.25
CA MET A 1 16.66 -30.21 -4.88
C MET A 1 16.94 -28.82 -4.35
N GLY A 2 17.66 -28.02 -5.13
CA GLY A 2 18.00 -26.66 -4.73
C GLY A 2 16.72 -25.82 -4.70
N LEU A 3 16.60 -24.96 -3.70
CA LEU A 3 15.68 -23.84 -3.76
C LEU A 3 16.18 -22.98 -4.92
N ASP A 4 15.54 -23.04 -6.07
CA ASP A 4 15.74 -22.03 -7.11
C ASP A 4 15.41 -20.69 -6.45
N ASN A 5 16.45 -19.90 -6.18
CA ASN A 5 16.33 -18.57 -5.60
C ASN A 5 15.67 -17.66 -6.65
N TYR A 6 14.35 -17.75 -6.79
CA TYR A 6 13.57 -16.78 -7.53
C TYR A 6 13.80 -15.42 -6.88
N THR A 7 14.50 -14.56 -7.61
CA THR A 7 14.78 -13.19 -7.20
C THR A 7 13.52 -12.39 -7.45
N ARG A 8 12.96 -11.80 -6.40
CA ARG A 8 11.77 -10.93 -6.52
C ARG A 8 12.12 -9.72 -7.39
N PRO A 9 11.23 -9.23 -8.26
CA PRO A 9 11.49 -8.01 -9.02
C PRO A 9 11.59 -6.81 -8.07
N SER A 10 12.43 -5.83 -8.43
CA SER A 10 12.50 -4.59 -7.67
C SER A 10 11.19 -3.83 -7.86
N GLY A 11 10.66 -3.29 -6.76
CA GLY A 11 9.46 -2.47 -6.74
C GLY A 11 9.62 -1.06 -7.33
N GLY A 12 10.52 -0.89 -8.30
CA GLY A 12 10.90 0.41 -8.85
C GLY A 12 9.69 1.19 -9.35
N ARG A 13 9.33 2.23 -8.60
CA ARG A 13 8.16 3.08 -8.86
C ARG A 13 8.49 4.07 -9.98
N LEU A 14 7.53 4.34 -10.86
CA LEU A 14 7.71 5.33 -11.93
C LEU A 14 7.70 6.77 -11.41
N VAL A 15 6.97 7.01 -10.30
CA VAL A 15 6.79 8.35 -9.75
C VAL A 15 7.83 8.67 -8.67
N SER A 16 8.53 9.78 -8.87
CA SER A 16 9.45 10.34 -7.87
C SER A 16 8.70 10.78 -6.61
N ARG A 17 9.33 10.59 -5.44
CA ARG A 17 8.79 11.09 -4.17
C ARG A 17 9.08 12.58 -3.98
N PRO A 18 8.20 13.32 -3.29
CA PRO A 18 8.54 14.64 -2.80
C PRO A 18 9.76 14.56 -1.87
N ARG A 19 10.62 15.58 -1.86
CA ARG A 19 11.82 15.62 -1.00
C ARG A 19 11.51 16.02 0.44
N TYR A 20 10.40 16.73 0.63
CA TYR A 20 9.96 17.31 1.89
C TYR A 20 8.47 17.07 2.07
N VAL A 21 8.00 17.19 3.31
CA VAL A 21 6.56 17.14 3.60
C VAL A 21 5.94 18.41 3.02
N GLU A 22 5.08 18.23 2.04
CA GLU A 22 4.35 19.31 1.40
C GLU A 22 3.04 19.58 2.12
N GLN A 23 2.51 20.81 2.00
CA GLN A 23 1.19 21.16 2.49
C GLN A 23 0.15 20.86 1.42
N CYS A 24 -0.98 20.28 1.82
CA CYS A 24 -2.08 20.00 0.92
C CYS A 24 -2.80 21.29 0.53
N ILE A 25 -2.96 21.52 -0.78
CA ILE A 25 -3.68 22.69 -1.30
C ILE A 25 -5.18 22.71 -0.97
N ASP A 26 -5.78 21.53 -0.74
CA ASP A 26 -7.22 21.40 -0.53
C ASP A 26 -7.60 21.51 0.96
N CYS A 27 -6.86 20.83 1.85
CA CYS A 27 -7.19 20.76 3.27
C CYS A 27 -6.23 21.54 4.18
N ASN A 28 -5.17 22.13 3.61
CA ASN A 28 -4.16 22.92 4.32
C ASN A 28 -3.36 22.15 5.40
N GLU A 29 -3.55 20.84 5.50
CA GLU A 29 -2.80 19.93 6.37
C GLU A 29 -1.62 19.27 5.61
N PRO A 30 -0.67 18.60 6.28
CA PRO A 30 0.39 17.84 5.60
C PRO A 30 -0.15 16.87 4.54
N LEU A 31 0.41 16.90 3.33
CA LEU A 31 -0.08 16.11 2.19
C LEU A 31 -0.10 14.60 2.52
N GLY A 32 -1.24 13.95 2.21
CA GLY A 32 -1.50 12.54 2.54
C GLY A 32 -2.21 12.28 3.88
N ILE A 33 -2.15 13.19 4.86
CA ILE A 33 -2.71 12.96 6.21
C ILE A 33 -4.22 12.66 6.21
N ASN A 34 -4.96 13.33 5.32
CA ASN A 34 -6.41 13.24 5.17
C ASN A 34 -6.80 12.31 4.02
N TYR A 35 -6.00 11.26 3.75
CA TYR A 35 -6.10 10.30 2.65
C TYR A 35 -7.49 10.17 1.98
N ILE A 36 -8.45 9.45 2.56
CA ILE A 36 -9.79 9.24 1.93
C ILE A 36 -10.67 10.49 1.97
N SER A 37 -10.47 11.38 2.97
CA SER A 37 -11.33 12.55 3.20
C SER A 37 -10.91 13.80 2.43
N CYS A 38 -9.78 13.77 1.71
CA CYS A 38 -9.27 14.89 0.92
C CYS A 38 -8.73 14.38 -0.42
N ARG A 39 -9.22 14.95 -1.52
CA ARG A 39 -8.87 14.52 -2.88
C ARG A 39 -7.38 14.66 -3.18
N ALA A 40 -6.76 15.80 -2.88
CA ALA A 40 -5.33 15.96 -3.05
C ALA A 40 -4.51 14.99 -2.19
N CYS A 41 -4.91 14.73 -0.93
CA CYS A 41 -4.25 13.72 -0.09
C CYS A 41 -4.39 12.30 -0.65
N TYR A 42 -5.56 11.96 -1.20
CA TYR A 42 -5.80 10.67 -1.87
C TYR A 42 -4.85 10.48 -3.04
N HIS A 43 -4.83 11.43 -3.98
CA HIS A 43 -4.01 11.34 -5.18
C HIS A 43 -2.52 11.38 -4.87
N ALA A 44 -2.06 12.12 -3.85
CA ALA A 44 -0.66 12.12 -3.45
C ALA A 44 -0.14 10.73 -3.06
N ILE A 45 -1.00 9.89 -2.47
CA ILE A 45 -0.68 8.51 -2.13
C ILE A 45 -0.94 7.59 -3.33
N GLU A 46 -2.16 7.58 -3.87
CA GLU A 46 -2.55 6.59 -4.88
C GLU A 46 -1.84 6.76 -6.22
N ASN A 47 -1.42 7.97 -6.61
CA ASN A 47 -0.75 8.17 -7.90
C ASN A 47 0.54 7.35 -8.03
N ILE A 48 1.16 6.97 -6.91
CA ILE A 48 2.33 6.08 -6.92
C ILE A 48 1.96 4.70 -7.51
N TRP A 49 0.79 4.16 -7.17
CA TRP A 49 0.29 2.88 -7.70
C TRP A 49 -0.36 3.06 -9.05
N LEU A 50 -1.20 4.09 -9.21
CA LEU A 50 -1.99 4.31 -10.43
C LEU A 50 -1.10 4.53 -11.66
N GLN A 51 0.03 5.23 -11.53
CA GLN A 51 0.94 5.47 -12.65
C GLN A 51 1.61 4.16 -13.12
N ASP A 52 2.10 3.34 -12.18
CA ASP A 52 2.66 2.03 -12.51
C ASP A 52 1.62 1.13 -13.18
N TRP A 53 0.38 1.13 -12.67
CA TRP A 53 -0.73 0.38 -13.26
C TRP A 53 -1.08 0.87 -14.68
N TYR A 54 -1.26 2.17 -14.88
CA TYR A 54 -1.61 2.72 -16.19
C TYR A 54 -0.50 2.52 -17.23
N SER A 55 0.77 2.62 -16.84
CA SER A 55 1.87 2.29 -17.73
C SER A 55 1.90 0.82 -18.12
N LEU A 56 1.50 -0.09 -17.23
CA LEU A 56 1.33 -1.50 -17.58
C LEU A 56 0.17 -1.69 -18.57
N LEU A 57 -1.00 -1.10 -18.31
CA LEU A 57 -2.15 -1.21 -19.21
C LEU A 57 -1.85 -0.65 -20.61
N GLU A 58 -1.18 0.49 -20.69
CA GLU A 58 -0.75 1.08 -21.97
C GLU A 58 0.19 0.13 -22.73
N LYS A 59 1.16 -0.47 -22.03
CA LYS A 59 2.11 -1.42 -22.63
C LYS A 59 1.42 -2.68 -23.16
N GLU A 60 0.40 -3.17 -22.45
CA GLU A 60 -0.36 -4.37 -22.83
C GLU A 60 -1.54 -4.06 -23.78
N ASP A 61 -1.71 -2.81 -24.20
CA ASP A 61 -2.83 -2.32 -25.04
C ASP A 61 -4.22 -2.65 -24.45
N ILE A 62 -4.36 -2.46 -23.14
CA ILE A 62 -5.60 -2.74 -22.39
C ILE A 62 -6.29 -1.43 -21.99
N GLU A 63 -7.57 -1.32 -22.35
CA GLU A 63 -8.41 -0.19 -21.94
C GLU A 63 -8.75 -0.24 -20.43
N ILE A 64 -8.64 0.91 -19.77
CA ILE A 64 -9.02 1.10 -18.36
C ILE A 64 -10.53 0.83 -18.18
N GLY A 65 -10.88 0.08 -17.15
CA GLY A 65 -12.25 -0.34 -16.82
C GLY A 65 -12.74 -1.52 -17.65
N SER A 66 -11.94 -2.04 -18.59
CA SER A 66 -12.34 -3.17 -19.42
C SER A 66 -12.34 -4.49 -18.66
N LYS A 67 -13.02 -5.50 -19.21
CA LYS A 67 -12.93 -6.87 -18.71
C LYS A 67 -11.51 -7.44 -18.75
N PHE A 68 -10.67 -6.93 -19.66
CA PHE A 68 -9.28 -7.37 -19.81
C PHE A 68 -8.39 -6.81 -18.71
N GLU A 69 -8.66 -5.60 -18.21
CA GLU A 69 -8.00 -5.06 -17.01
C GLU A 69 -8.23 -5.98 -15.80
N LYS A 70 -9.48 -6.42 -15.60
CA LYS A 70 -9.81 -7.37 -14.53
C LYS A 70 -9.11 -8.72 -14.71
N LEU A 71 -9.10 -9.25 -15.94
CA LEU A 71 -8.41 -10.51 -16.24
C LEU A 71 -6.90 -10.40 -15.97
N LEU A 72 -6.28 -9.29 -16.37
CA LEU A 72 -4.88 -9.01 -16.08
C LEU A 72 -4.62 -8.95 -14.57
N ALA A 73 -5.50 -8.30 -13.80
CA ALA A 73 -5.40 -8.28 -12.34
C ALA A 73 -5.48 -9.69 -11.72
N GLU A 74 -6.32 -10.57 -12.24
CA GLU A 74 -6.40 -11.98 -11.81
C GLU A 74 -5.11 -12.75 -12.10
N VAL A 75 -4.51 -12.55 -13.29
CA VAL A 75 -3.22 -13.16 -13.68
C VAL A 75 -2.10 -12.68 -12.78
N ILE A 76 -1.95 -11.36 -12.62
CA ILE A 76 -0.92 -10.75 -11.77
C ILE A 76 -1.02 -11.24 -10.33
N TRP A 77 -2.24 -11.39 -9.81
CA TRP A 77 -2.42 -11.92 -8.45
C TRP A 77 -1.99 -13.38 -8.35
N GLY A 78 -2.28 -14.20 -9.37
CA GLY A 78 -1.82 -15.59 -9.45
C GLY A 78 -0.29 -15.72 -9.55
N GLU A 79 0.37 -14.70 -10.10
CA GLU A 79 1.81 -14.64 -10.36
C GLU A 79 2.47 -13.49 -9.57
N MET A 80 2.00 -13.21 -8.35
CA MET A 80 2.44 -12.05 -7.57
C MET A 80 3.95 -11.98 -7.36
N ASP A 81 4.63 -13.12 -7.45
CA ASP A 81 6.08 -13.26 -7.32
C ASP A 81 6.88 -12.74 -8.51
N GLN A 82 6.24 -12.63 -9.67
CA GLN A 82 6.84 -12.17 -10.93
C GLN A 82 6.65 -10.67 -11.18
N HIS A 83 5.89 -9.98 -10.31
CA HIS A 83 5.51 -8.59 -10.52
C HIS A 83 6.02 -7.66 -9.40
N PRO A 84 6.38 -6.41 -9.74
CA PRO A 84 6.66 -5.37 -8.75
C PRO A 84 5.48 -5.17 -7.81
N TRP A 85 5.77 -4.86 -6.55
CA TRP A 85 4.73 -4.76 -5.53
C TRP A 85 3.67 -3.68 -5.80
N THR A 86 4.00 -2.59 -6.50
CA THR A 86 3.02 -1.55 -6.89
C THR A 86 1.99 -2.10 -7.86
N ILE A 87 2.42 -2.98 -8.76
CA ILE A 87 1.55 -3.67 -9.72
C ILE A 87 0.67 -4.70 -9.01
N VAL A 88 1.23 -5.49 -8.11
CA VAL A 88 0.47 -6.47 -7.30
C VAL A 88 -0.61 -5.78 -6.45
N ASP A 89 -0.24 -4.71 -5.75
CA ASP A 89 -1.18 -3.94 -4.93
C ASP A 89 -2.26 -3.25 -5.77
N SER A 90 -1.93 -2.83 -6.99
CA SER A 90 -2.90 -2.24 -7.92
C SER A 90 -3.87 -3.31 -8.41
N ALA A 91 -3.37 -4.47 -8.85
CA ALA A 91 -4.18 -5.60 -9.27
C ALA A 91 -5.21 -6.00 -8.19
N LEU A 92 -4.79 -6.11 -6.93
CA LEU A 92 -5.68 -6.40 -5.80
C LEU A 92 -6.86 -5.43 -5.68
N SER A 93 -6.65 -4.15 -5.98
CA SER A 93 -7.71 -3.14 -5.90
C SER A 93 -8.81 -3.29 -6.97
N HIS A 94 -8.56 -4.10 -8.01
CA HIS A 94 -9.54 -4.47 -9.03
C HIS A 94 -10.23 -5.82 -8.75
N LEU A 95 -9.80 -6.55 -7.72
CA LEU A 95 -10.33 -7.86 -7.37
C LEU A 95 -11.31 -7.78 -6.20
N TYR A 96 -12.33 -8.63 -6.26
CA TYR A 96 -13.32 -8.78 -5.21
C TYR A 96 -13.19 -10.17 -4.58
N CYS A 97 -13.26 -10.19 -3.26
CA CYS A 97 -13.26 -11.41 -2.46
C CYS A 97 -14.48 -12.27 -2.80
N LYS A 98 -14.26 -13.56 -3.09
CA LYS A 98 -15.34 -14.49 -3.45
C LYS A 98 -16.22 -14.84 -2.25
N VAL A 99 -15.71 -14.69 -1.04
CA VAL A 99 -16.43 -14.97 0.21
C VAL A 99 -17.24 -13.78 0.72
N CYS A 100 -16.65 -12.59 0.78
CA CYS A 100 -17.30 -11.42 1.39
C CYS A 100 -17.70 -10.33 0.39
N SER A 101 -17.41 -10.50 -0.89
CA SER A 101 -17.73 -9.57 -2.00
C SER A 101 -17.19 -8.14 -1.85
N ASN A 102 -16.35 -7.87 -0.84
CA ASN A 102 -15.62 -6.61 -0.72
C ASN A 102 -14.33 -6.67 -1.55
N GLU A 103 -13.64 -5.54 -1.69
CA GLU A 103 -12.28 -5.49 -2.26
C GLU A 103 -11.38 -6.52 -1.59
N LEU A 104 -10.62 -7.27 -2.39
CA LEU A 104 -9.81 -8.39 -1.91
C LEU A 104 -8.76 -7.90 -0.90
N GLY A 105 -8.70 -8.52 0.27
CA GLY A 105 -7.80 -8.13 1.36
C GLY A 105 -8.32 -7.01 2.28
N SER A 106 -9.51 -6.45 2.01
CA SER A 106 -10.08 -5.38 2.85
C SER A 106 -10.59 -5.84 4.21
N GLN A 107 -11.04 -7.10 4.35
CA GLN A 107 -11.73 -7.64 5.54
C GLN A 107 -10.86 -8.60 6.39
N ILE A 108 -9.66 -8.17 6.78
CA ILE A 108 -8.57 -9.01 7.36
C ILE A 108 -9.00 -9.84 8.59
N ARG A 109 -9.98 -9.39 9.38
CA ARG A 109 -10.43 -10.09 10.62
C ARG A 109 -11.84 -10.65 10.54
N LYS A 110 -12.51 -10.47 9.41
CA LYS A 110 -13.91 -10.82 9.20
C LYS A 110 -14.11 -11.81 8.06
N CYS A 111 -13.07 -12.08 7.28
CA CYS A 111 -13.09 -12.98 6.14
C CYS A 111 -11.75 -13.69 6.00
N TYR A 112 -11.78 -15.02 6.01
CA TYR A 112 -10.57 -15.84 5.93
C TYR A 112 -9.79 -15.60 4.62
N GLU A 113 -10.47 -15.41 3.49
CA GLU A 113 -9.83 -15.17 2.19
C GLU A 113 -9.08 -13.82 2.21
N CYS A 114 -9.68 -12.78 2.79
CA CYS A 114 -9.00 -11.49 2.97
C CYS A 114 -7.84 -11.57 3.96
N GLU A 115 -7.95 -12.38 5.02
CA GLU A 115 -6.87 -12.62 5.97
C GLU A 115 -5.68 -13.34 5.30
N THR A 116 -5.95 -14.36 4.49
CA THR A 116 -4.92 -15.07 3.73
C THR A 116 -4.19 -14.14 2.77
N VAL A 117 -4.91 -13.32 2.01
CA VAL A 117 -4.33 -12.30 1.12
C VAL A 117 -3.42 -11.37 1.90
N TYR A 118 -3.89 -10.83 3.02
CA TYR A 118 -3.10 -9.94 3.87
C TYR A 118 -1.79 -10.59 4.34
N ASN A 119 -1.86 -11.84 4.81
CA ASN A 119 -0.67 -12.56 5.27
C ASN A 119 0.31 -12.86 4.12
N ASN A 120 -0.18 -13.22 2.94
CA ASN A 120 0.65 -13.50 1.77
C ASN A 120 1.42 -12.26 1.30
N ILE A 121 0.78 -11.09 1.31
CA ILE A 121 1.40 -9.82 0.92
C ILE A 121 2.58 -9.50 1.85
N TRP A 122 2.41 -9.61 3.16
CA TRP A 122 3.52 -9.31 4.07
C TRP A 122 4.60 -10.39 4.06
N GLY A 123 4.24 -11.64 3.78
CA GLY A 123 5.22 -12.69 3.48
C GLY A 123 6.11 -12.30 2.30
N TYR A 124 5.51 -11.81 1.21
CA TYR A 124 6.25 -11.28 0.06
C TYR A 124 7.19 -10.14 0.46
N ASP A 125 6.75 -9.17 1.27
CA ASP A 125 7.59 -8.04 1.71
C ASP A 125 8.83 -8.52 2.44
N TYR A 126 8.66 -9.42 3.41
CA TYR A 126 9.78 -9.92 4.20
C TYR A 126 10.79 -10.67 3.32
N GLU A 127 10.34 -11.44 2.34
CA GLU A 127 11.22 -12.11 1.38
C GLU A 127 11.94 -11.11 0.47
N ALA A 128 11.21 -10.15 -0.12
CA ALA A 128 11.79 -9.13 -1.00
C ALA A 128 12.81 -8.24 -0.26
N MET A 129 12.52 -7.88 0.99
CA MET A 129 13.44 -7.13 1.87
C MET A 129 14.69 -7.96 2.19
N GLY A 130 14.54 -9.25 2.49
CA GLY A 130 15.66 -10.17 2.72
C GLY A 130 16.59 -10.33 1.50
N GLN A 131 16.06 -10.10 0.30
CA GLN A 131 16.80 -10.11 -0.96
C GLN A 131 17.34 -8.72 -1.36
N GLY A 132 17.04 -7.66 -0.61
CA GLY A 132 17.40 -6.28 -0.96
C GLY A 132 16.61 -5.69 -2.14
N MET A 133 15.50 -6.34 -2.53
CA MET A 133 14.63 -5.91 -3.64
C MET A 133 13.51 -4.95 -3.18
N MET A 134 13.37 -4.77 -1.87
CA MET A 134 12.49 -3.82 -1.21
C MET A 134 13.20 -3.13 -0.05
N MET A 135 13.05 -1.81 0.04
CA MET A 135 13.60 -1.00 1.15
C MET A 135 12.55 -0.78 2.25
N ASP A 136 12.99 -0.53 3.49
CA ASP A 136 12.10 -0.28 4.64
C ASP A 136 11.03 0.80 4.37
N HIS A 137 11.41 1.86 3.65
CA HIS A 137 10.49 2.96 3.32
C HIS A 137 9.46 2.60 2.25
N GLU A 138 9.65 1.51 1.51
CA GLU A 138 8.67 1.00 0.54
C GLU A 138 7.66 0.14 1.28
N HIS A 139 8.13 -0.78 2.12
CA HIS A 139 7.30 -1.55 3.03
C HIS A 139 6.40 -0.63 3.88
N ALA A 140 6.97 0.39 4.53
CA ALA A 140 6.19 1.33 5.32
C ALA A 140 5.14 2.10 4.50
N LEU A 141 5.46 2.47 3.25
CA LEU A 141 4.51 3.14 2.37
C LEU A 141 3.32 2.22 2.03
N ARG A 142 3.59 0.94 1.75
CA ARG A 142 2.55 -0.06 1.50
C ARG A 142 1.67 -0.31 2.72
N VAL A 143 2.27 -0.53 3.88
CA VAL A 143 1.52 -0.72 5.13
C VAL A 143 0.68 0.52 5.44
N GLY A 144 1.25 1.72 5.31
CA GLY A 144 0.55 2.97 5.53
C GLY A 144 -0.65 3.14 4.61
N ARG A 145 -0.48 2.91 3.30
CA ARG A 145 -1.60 2.91 2.35
C ARG A 145 -2.66 1.88 2.75
N TRP A 146 -2.26 0.65 3.03
CA TRP A 146 -3.20 -0.44 3.37
C TRP A 146 -4.04 -0.11 4.60
N VAL A 147 -3.39 0.36 5.68
CA VAL A 147 -4.07 0.72 6.93
C VAL A 147 -5.03 1.90 6.71
N LEU A 148 -4.61 2.91 5.96
CA LEU A 148 -5.42 4.09 5.69
C LEU A 148 -6.57 3.82 4.70
N ARG A 149 -6.41 2.84 3.80
CA ARG A 149 -7.45 2.39 2.85
C ARG A 149 -8.52 1.55 3.52
N PHE A 150 -8.14 0.72 4.49
CA PHE A 150 -9.05 -0.17 5.21
C PHE A 150 -9.08 0.12 6.72
N PRO A 151 -9.40 1.34 7.16
CA PRO A 151 -9.26 1.73 8.57
C PRO A 151 -10.14 0.89 9.51
N HIS A 152 -11.24 0.34 9.00
CA HIS A 152 -12.15 -0.53 9.75
C HIS A 152 -11.56 -1.90 10.12
N SER A 153 -10.47 -2.31 9.47
CA SER A 153 -9.77 -3.59 9.71
C SER A 153 -8.57 -3.45 10.66
N HIS A 154 -8.27 -2.23 11.12
CA HIS A 154 -7.14 -1.92 12.00
C HIS A 154 -7.59 -1.24 13.29
N SER A 155 -6.71 -1.20 14.29
CA SER A 155 -6.99 -0.47 15.52
C SER A 155 -7.07 1.03 15.24
N LYS A 156 -7.93 1.76 15.96
CA LYS A 156 -8.03 3.22 15.84
C LYS A 156 -6.68 3.91 16.02
N TYR A 157 -5.87 3.45 16.99
CA TYR A 157 -4.53 3.96 17.23
C TYR A 157 -3.58 3.74 16.05
N SER A 158 -3.64 2.57 15.40
CA SER A 158 -2.85 2.30 14.20
C SER A 158 -3.22 3.25 13.06
N VAL A 159 -4.52 3.47 12.85
CA VAL A 159 -5.00 4.40 11.82
C VAL A 159 -4.50 5.82 12.10
N VAL A 160 -4.63 6.32 13.34
CA VAL A 160 -4.12 7.65 13.72
C VAL A 160 -2.61 7.74 13.56
N GLY A 161 -1.85 6.73 14.00
CA GLY A 161 -0.39 6.68 13.84
C GLY A 161 0.04 6.76 12.38
N TRP A 162 -0.63 6.01 11.50
CA TRP A 162 -0.37 6.06 10.06
C TRP A 162 -0.79 7.38 9.42
N LYS A 163 -1.86 8.03 9.88
CA LYS A 163 -2.21 9.39 9.41
C LYS A 163 -1.07 10.37 9.67
N PHE A 164 -0.50 10.35 10.87
CA PHE A 164 0.64 11.23 11.21
C PHE A 164 1.94 10.84 10.49
N SER A 165 2.12 9.55 10.20
CA SER A 165 3.37 9.04 9.61
C SER A 165 3.40 9.18 8.08
N ILE A 166 2.26 9.05 7.40
CA ILE A 166 2.22 8.96 5.94
C ILE A 166 2.82 10.19 5.21
N PRO A 167 2.67 11.45 5.69
CA PRO A 167 3.30 12.59 5.03
C PRO A 167 4.83 12.48 5.01
N LEU A 168 5.45 11.96 6.07
CA LEU A 168 6.90 11.72 6.15
C LEU A 168 7.32 10.53 5.28
N VAL A 169 6.55 9.45 5.32
CA VAL A 169 6.80 8.23 4.53
C VAL A 169 6.73 8.51 3.03
N LEU A 170 5.84 9.42 2.59
CA LEU A 170 5.77 9.89 1.22
C LEU A 170 7.08 10.55 0.76
N THR A 171 7.91 11.10 1.66
CA THR A 171 9.23 11.64 1.31
C THR A 171 10.33 10.58 1.31
N GLY A 172 9.99 9.32 1.55
CA GLY A 172 10.94 8.20 1.71
C GLY A 172 11.73 8.21 3.00
N LYS A 173 11.31 9.03 3.98
CA LYS A 173 11.88 9.04 5.32
C LYS A 173 11.02 8.18 6.24
N LEU A 174 11.65 7.63 7.27
CA LEU A 174 10.96 6.89 8.33
C LEU A 174 11.26 7.52 9.68
N PRO A 175 10.30 7.52 10.62
CA PRO A 175 10.64 7.77 12.01
C PRO A 175 11.58 6.67 12.49
N SER A 176 12.52 7.02 13.36
CA SER A 176 13.26 6.04 14.13
C SER A 176 12.32 5.20 15.00
N LYS A 177 12.78 4.04 15.46
CA LYS A 177 11.99 3.18 16.36
C LYS A 177 11.56 3.92 17.62
N ILE A 178 12.42 4.78 18.16
CA ILE A 178 12.14 5.58 19.37
C ILE A 178 11.04 6.61 19.08
N GLU A 179 11.16 7.37 17.99
CA GLU A 179 10.16 8.37 17.59
C GLU A 179 8.79 7.72 17.33
N ALA A 180 8.76 6.56 16.68
CA ALA A 180 7.54 5.81 16.44
C ALA A 180 6.87 5.34 17.76
N GLN A 181 7.66 4.85 18.72
CA GLN A 181 7.16 4.45 20.03
C GLN A 181 6.62 5.63 20.85
N GLN A 182 7.35 6.75 20.87
CA GLN A 182 6.93 7.98 21.55
C GLN A 182 5.65 8.54 20.96
N THR A 183 5.57 8.59 19.62
CA THR A 183 4.36 9.01 18.90
C THR A 183 3.17 8.12 19.26
N MET A 184 3.38 6.80 19.32
CA MET A 184 2.31 5.87 19.68
C MET A 184 1.86 5.99 21.14
N SER A 185 2.78 6.28 22.08
CA SER A 185 2.41 6.57 23.47
C SER A 185 1.56 7.82 23.55
N TRP A 186 2.04 8.90 22.94
CA TRP A 186 1.32 10.18 22.90
C TRP A 186 -0.07 10.03 22.26
N ILE A 187 -0.20 9.28 21.17
CA ILE A 187 -1.51 8.99 20.54
C ILE A 187 -2.45 8.30 21.51
N LYS A 188 -1.99 7.25 22.20
CA LYS A 188 -2.83 6.51 23.16
C LYS A 188 -3.27 7.35 24.34
N GLU A 189 -2.42 8.28 24.78
CA GLU A 189 -2.70 9.20 25.88
C GLU A 189 -3.68 10.32 25.48
N ASN A 190 -3.61 10.81 24.24
CA ASN A 190 -4.34 12.02 23.81
C ASN A 190 -5.56 11.74 22.94
N PHE A 191 -5.65 10.56 22.33
CA PHE A 191 -6.79 10.13 21.54
C PHE A 191 -7.52 9.01 22.27
N CYS A 192 -8.30 9.37 23.31
CA CYS A 192 -9.34 8.49 23.83
C CYS A 192 -10.45 8.37 22.78
N LEU A 193 -10.40 7.34 21.93
CA LEU A 193 -11.40 7.07 20.89
C LEU A 193 -12.21 5.80 21.15
#